data_AF-A0A631EJ23-F1
#
_entry.id   AF-A0A631EJ23-F1
#
_cell.length_a   1.000
_cell.length_b   1.000
_cell.length_c   1.000
_cell.angle_alpha   90.00
_cell.angle_beta   90.00
_cell.angle_gamma   90.00
#
_symmetry.space_group_name_H-M   'P 1'
#
loop_
_entity.id
_entity.type
_entity.pdbx_description
1 polymer ?
#
loop_
_entity_poly.entity_id
_entity_poly.type
_entity_poly.pdbx_seq_one_letter_code
_entity_poly.pdbx_strand_id
1 'polypeptide(L)'
;VNKRQLDNMAATASRGWNIQANGGDTETVAPGDTVNVAGGDNIEVTRTGRTLNIATGRRVSFDNVTIGGLTLDKDTGKISGLSDGTLSADSKDAVNGGQLFGTNVNVTANTRSIAANKALLDSGLNFVGNTGAFNRRLGEITTISGGLVADATASNKNIRT
;
A
#
# COMPACT_ATOMS: atom_id res chain seq x y z
N VAL A 1 69.15 -16.58 31.12
CA VAL A 1 68.47 -17.08 29.89
C VAL A 1 69.55 -17.66 28.98
N ASN A 2 69.40 -18.89 28.49
CA ASN A 2 70.36 -19.49 27.53
C ASN A 2 69.92 -19.22 26.08
N LYS A 3 70.82 -19.39 25.10
CA LYS A 3 70.56 -19.09 23.68
C LYS A 3 69.29 -19.79 23.14
N ARG A 4 69.10 -21.06 23.49
CA ARG A 4 67.90 -21.83 23.07
C ARG A 4 66.60 -21.23 23.61
N GLN A 5 66.59 -20.77 24.85
CA GLN A 5 65.43 -20.09 25.44
C GLN A 5 65.15 -18.76 24.72
N LEU A 6 66.20 -18.04 24.33
CA LEU A 6 66.08 -16.78 23.59
C LEU A 6 65.55 -17.01 22.15
N ASP A 7 66.08 -18.01 21.45
CA ASP A 7 65.66 -18.37 20.09
C ASP A 7 64.19 -18.87 20.07
N ASN A 8 63.79 -19.68 21.05
CA ASN A 8 62.40 -20.14 21.19
C ASN A 8 61.44 -18.98 21.45
N MET A 9 61.86 -18.02 22.29
CA MET A 9 61.09 -16.81 22.56
C MET A 9 60.97 -15.93 21.30
N ALA A 10 62.05 -15.77 20.54
CA ALA A 10 62.03 -15.04 19.27
C ALA A 10 61.10 -15.69 18.24
N ALA A 11 61.16 -17.02 18.07
CA ALA A 11 60.27 -17.75 17.17
C ALA A 11 58.79 -17.61 17.56
N THR A 12 58.50 -17.66 18.87
CA THR A 12 57.13 -17.47 19.38
C THR A 12 56.65 -16.04 19.18
N ALA A 13 57.50 -15.05 19.47
CA ALA A 13 57.19 -13.64 19.29
C ALA A 13 56.98 -13.28 17.81
N SER A 14 57.71 -13.91 16.90
CA SER A 14 57.66 -13.65 15.44
C SER A 14 56.52 -14.36 14.70
N ARG A 15 55.79 -15.29 15.34
CA ARG A 15 54.79 -16.14 14.65
C ARG A 15 53.51 -15.43 14.21
N GLY A 16 53.16 -14.30 14.85
CA GLY A 16 51.90 -13.60 14.57
C GLY A 16 50.66 -14.43 14.94
N TRP A 17 49.51 -14.02 14.41
CA TRP A 17 48.22 -14.72 14.54
C TRP A 17 47.47 -14.67 13.21
N ASN A 18 46.48 -15.55 13.03
CA ASN A 18 45.75 -15.68 11.78
C ASN A 18 44.39 -14.97 11.86
N ILE A 19 44.03 -14.20 10.83
CA ILE A 19 42.71 -13.60 10.66
C ILE A 19 41.92 -14.33 9.56
N GLN A 20 40.63 -14.51 9.79
CA GLN A 20 39.68 -15.12 8.86
C GLN A 20 38.29 -14.51 9.13
N ALA A 21 37.49 -14.32 8.08
CA ALA A 21 36.09 -13.89 8.21
C ALA A 21 35.16 -14.91 7.53
N ASN A 22 34.07 -15.26 8.20
CA ASN A 22 33.00 -16.12 7.66
C ASN A 22 33.49 -17.44 7.02
N GLY A 23 34.53 -18.06 7.58
CA GLY A 23 35.08 -19.30 7.05
C GLY A 23 35.84 -19.17 5.73
N GLY A 24 36.18 -17.95 5.30
CA GLY A 24 36.94 -17.67 4.08
C GLY A 24 38.44 -17.98 4.20
N ASP A 25 39.26 -17.35 3.38
CA ASP A 25 40.70 -17.55 3.43
C ASP A 25 41.33 -17.02 4.73
N THR A 26 42.43 -17.64 5.12
CA THR A 26 43.19 -17.24 6.31
C THR A 26 44.40 -16.41 5.92
N GLU A 27 44.59 -15.28 6.59
CA GLU A 27 45.76 -14.41 6.41
C GLU A 27 46.54 -14.28 7.73
N THR A 28 47.88 -14.32 7.67
CA THR A 28 48.72 -14.18 8.86
C THR A 28 48.97 -12.70 9.15
N VAL A 29 48.56 -12.24 10.32
CA VAL A 29 48.89 -10.93 10.89
C VAL A 29 50.20 -11.06 11.65
N ALA A 30 51.28 -10.55 11.07
CA ALA A 30 52.60 -10.58 11.67
C ALA A 30 52.69 -9.60 12.86
N PRO A 31 53.67 -9.76 13.76
CA PRO A 31 53.89 -8.81 14.84
C PRO A 31 54.21 -7.41 14.31
N GLY A 32 53.45 -6.42 14.76
CA GLY A 32 53.55 -5.03 14.30
C GLY A 32 52.55 -4.67 13.20
N ASP A 33 51.87 -5.66 12.60
CA ASP A 33 50.80 -5.41 11.64
C ASP A 33 49.57 -4.79 12.31
N THR A 34 48.75 -4.13 11.50
CA THR A 34 47.49 -3.54 11.92
C THR A 34 46.35 -4.18 11.14
N VAL A 35 45.33 -4.63 11.86
CA VAL A 35 44.05 -5.02 11.27
C VAL A 35 43.11 -3.82 11.27
N ASN A 36 42.61 -3.46 10.09
CA ASN A 36 41.59 -2.44 9.94
C ASN A 36 40.20 -3.07 9.96
N VAL A 37 39.30 -2.54 10.77
CA VAL A 37 37.87 -2.87 10.72
C VAL A 37 37.16 -1.72 10.02
N ALA A 38 36.90 -1.88 8.73
CA ALA A 38 36.25 -0.87 7.91
C ALA A 38 34.72 -0.91 8.12
N GLY A 39 34.10 0.28 8.11
CA GLY A 39 32.66 0.39 7.90
C GLY A 39 32.27 0.05 6.45
N GLY A 40 30.97 -0.12 6.24
CA GLY A 40 30.38 -0.25 4.91
C GLY A 40 29.23 0.75 4.75
N ASP A 41 28.39 0.59 3.73
CA ASP A 41 27.28 1.51 3.45
C ASP A 41 26.33 1.68 4.65
N ASN A 42 26.05 0.57 5.35
CA ASN A 42 25.09 0.54 6.46
C ASN A 42 25.73 0.37 7.84
N ILE A 43 27.05 0.13 7.92
CA ILE A 43 27.74 -0.16 9.18
C ILE A 43 28.75 0.95 9.47
N GLU A 44 28.55 1.65 10.58
CA GLU A 44 29.47 2.64 11.13
C GLU A 44 30.41 1.97 12.15
N VAL A 45 31.73 2.14 11.96
CA VAL A 45 32.77 1.63 12.85
C VAL A 45 33.57 2.80 13.40
N THR A 46 33.63 2.92 14.73
CA THR A 46 34.35 3.99 15.45
C THR A 46 35.18 3.40 16.59
N ARG A 47 36.27 4.06 16.98
CA ARG A 47 37.15 3.56 18.05
C ARG A 47 37.49 4.65 19.06
N THR A 48 37.24 4.36 20.33
CA THR A 48 37.58 5.24 21.46
C THR A 48 38.45 4.46 22.46
N GLY A 49 39.74 4.77 22.53
CA GLY A 49 40.66 4.05 23.40
C GLY A 49 40.71 2.55 23.08
N ARG A 50 40.30 1.68 24.00
CA ARG A 50 40.29 0.22 23.76
C ARG A 50 38.93 -0.31 23.31
N THR A 51 37.96 0.57 23.09
CA THR A 51 36.61 0.21 22.67
C THR A 51 36.46 0.43 21.17
N LEU A 52 36.08 -0.63 20.46
CA LEU A 52 35.58 -0.58 19.10
C LEU A 52 34.05 -0.54 19.16
N ASN A 53 33.44 0.52 18.66
CA ASN A 53 32.00 0.68 18.57
C ASN A 53 31.56 0.41 17.14
N ILE A 54 30.70 -0.59 16.96
CA ILE A 54 30.13 -1.01 15.68
C ILE A 54 28.62 -0.82 15.77
N ALA A 55 28.06 0.00 14.89
CA ALA A 55 26.65 0.32 14.88
C ALA A 55 26.10 0.31 13.44
N THR A 56 24.80 0.16 13.29
CA THR A 56 24.14 0.50 12.03
C THR A 56 24.10 2.02 11.86
N GLY A 57 24.28 2.50 10.63
CA GLY A 57 24.13 3.91 10.32
C GLY A 57 22.72 4.42 10.65
N ARG A 58 22.58 5.72 10.91
CA ARG A 58 21.27 6.36 11.15
C ARG A 58 20.35 6.25 9.93
N ARG A 59 20.95 6.25 8.74
CA ARG A 59 20.29 6.03 7.45
C ARG A 59 20.97 4.85 6.80
N VAL A 60 20.17 3.89 6.39
CA VAL A 60 20.62 2.66 5.76
C VAL A 60 19.94 2.53 4.40
N SER A 61 20.66 1.96 3.44
CA SER A 61 20.14 1.61 2.12
C SER A 61 20.16 0.11 1.97
N PHE A 62 19.01 -0.46 1.67
CA PHE A 62 18.88 -1.88 1.35
C PHE A 62 18.31 -2.02 -0.05
N ASP A 63 18.81 -3.00 -0.78
CA ASP A 63 18.22 -3.37 -2.07
C ASP A 63 16.85 -4.03 -1.87
N ASN A 64 16.76 -4.89 -0.85
CA ASN A 64 15.55 -5.60 -0.48
C ASN A 64 15.46 -5.76 1.05
N VAL A 65 14.27 -5.58 1.60
CA VAL A 65 13.96 -5.89 3.00
C VAL A 65 12.84 -6.92 3.03
N THR A 66 13.10 -8.08 3.62
CA THR A 66 12.11 -9.16 3.76
C THR A 66 11.79 -9.38 5.23
N ILE A 67 10.51 -9.40 5.58
CA ILE A 67 10.00 -9.66 6.94
C ILE A 67 8.90 -10.72 6.83
N GLY A 68 9.25 -11.99 7.00
CA GLY A 68 8.33 -13.09 6.73
C GLY A 68 7.90 -13.09 5.26
N GLY A 69 6.60 -12.87 5.00
CA GLY A 69 6.05 -12.75 3.65
C GLY A 69 6.05 -11.33 3.06
N LEU A 70 6.42 -10.31 3.84
CA LEU A 70 6.47 -8.92 3.39
C LEU A 70 7.81 -8.62 2.72
N THR A 71 7.77 -7.92 1.58
CA THR A 71 8.98 -7.46 0.87
C THR A 71 8.88 -5.98 0.53
N LEU A 72 9.93 -5.21 0.83
CA LEU A 72 10.19 -3.88 0.28
C LEU A 72 11.35 -3.97 -0.72
N ASP A 73 11.08 -3.61 -1.97
CA ASP A 73 11.98 -3.79 -3.11
C ASP A 73 12.41 -2.43 -3.68
N LYS A 74 13.73 -2.17 -3.79
CA LYS A 74 14.23 -0.85 -4.23
C LYS A 74 13.95 -0.56 -5.70
N ASP A 75 13.88 -1.59 -6.54
CA ASP A 75 13.83 -1.45 -7.99
C ASP A 75 12.42 -1.09 -8.44
N THR A 76 11.42 -1.65 -7.76
CA THR A 76 10.00 -1.40 -8.02
C THR A 76 9.40 -0.36 -7.07
N GLY A 77 10.05 -0.08 -5.94
CA GLY A 77 9.50 0.75 -4.86
C GLY A 77 8.28 0.15 -4.18
N LYS A 78 7.99 -1.14 -4.41
CA LYS A 78 6.77 -1.79 -3.93
C LYS A 78 6.96 -2.35 -2.53
N ILE A 79 5.90 -2.23 -1.74
CA ILE A 79 5.67 -3.02 -0.53
C ILE A 79 4.69 -4.14 -0.92
N SER A 80 5.17 -5.38 -0.93
CA SER A 80 4.42 -6.55 -1.41
C SER A 80 4.24 -7.59 -0.30
N GLY A 81 3.22 -8.44 -0.43
CA GLY A 81 2.92 -9.49 0.56
C GLY A 81 2.06 -9.03 1.75
N LEU A 82 1.45 -7.84 1.65
CA LEU A 82 0.45 -7.37 2.60
C LEU A 82 -0.81 -8.25 2.55
N SER A 83 -1.13 -8.92 3.65
CA SER A 83 -2.47 -9.46 3.87
C SER A 83 -3.52 -8.34 3.87
N ASP A 84 -4.79 -8.69 3.68
CA ASP A 84 -5.88 -7.73 3.76
C ASP A 84 -5.87 -7.04 5.14
N GLY A 85 -5.83 -5.72 5.13
CA GLY A 85 -5.90 -4.93 6.35
C GLY A 85 -7.31 -4.92 6.92
N THR A 86 -7.44 -4.81 8.23
CA THR A 86 -8.74 -4.69 8.88
C THR A 86 -9.42 -3.38 8.45
N LEU A 87 -10.68 -3.45 8.01
CA LEU A 87 -11.48 -2.28 7.65
C LEU A 87 -12.45 -1.94 8.80
N SER A 88 -11.97 -1.12 9.74
CA SER A 88 -12.75 -0.61 10.87
C SER A 88 -12.33 0.81 11.22
N ALA A 89 -13.15 1.53 11.99
CA ALA A 89 -12.89 2.94 12.33
C ALA A 89 -11.57 3.15 13.08
N ASP A 90 -11.16 2.18 13.90
CA ASP A 90 -9.96 2.26 14.72
C ASP A 90 -8.73 1.60 14.08
N SER A 91 -8.89 0.94 12.93
CA SER A 91 -7.81 0.22 12.26
C SER A 91 -6.63 1.12 11.91
N LYS A 92 -5.43 0.57 12.05
CA LYS A 92 -4.15 1.15 11.59
C LYS A 92 -3.45 0.23 10.58
N ASP A 93 -4.12 -0.81 10.14
CA ASP A 93 -3.60 -1.73 9.16
C ASP A 93 -3.50 -1.03 7.79
N ALA A 94 -2.43 -1.31 7.05
CA ALA A 94 -2.34 -0.90 5.66
C ALA A 94 -3.35 -1.71 4.82
N VAL A 95 -4.01 -1.05 3.88
CA VAL A 95 -4.88 -1.71 2.90
C VAL A 95 -4.08 -2.09 1.66
N ASN A 96 -4.32 -3.27 1.13
CA ASN A 96 -3.66 -3.72 -0.10
C ASN A 96 -4.47 -3.35 -1.36
N GLY A 97 -3.88 -3.60 -2.52
CA GLY A 97 -4.51 -3.30 -3.82
C GLY A 97 -5.81 -4.06 -4.08
N GLY A 98 -5.96 -5.27 -3.54
CA GLY A 98 -7.19 -6.07 -3.70
C GLY A 98 -8.39 -5.42 -3.01
N GLN A 99 -8.19 -4.88 -1.80
CA GLN A 99 -9.25 -4.19 -1.05
C GLN A 99 -9.67 -2.87 -1.71
N LEU A 100 -8.71 -2.07 -2.19
CA LEU A 100 -9.01 -0.84 -2.94
C LEU A 100 -9.73 -1.15 -4.26
N PHE A 101 -9.30 -2.22 -4.96
CA PHE A 101 -9.97 -2.68 -6.17
C PHE A 101 -11.43 -3.06 -5.91
N GLY A 102 -11.72 -3.80 -4.84
CA GLY A 102 -13.10 -4.14 -4.44
C GLY A 102 -13.97 -2.90 -4.20
N THR A 103 -13.42 -1.88 -3.53
CA THR A 103 -14.10 -0.59 -3.36
C THR A 103 -14.39 0.09 -4.70
N ASN A 104 -13.41 0.11 -5.61
CA ASN A 104 -13.56 0.73 -6.93
C ASN A 104 -14.61 0.03 -7.81
N VAL A 105 -14.76 -1.28 -7.68
CA VAL A 105 -15.84 -2.04 -8.35
C VAL A 105 -17.21 -1.53 -7.89
N ASN A 106 -17.40 -1.39 -6.57
CA ASN A 106 -18.65 -0.89 -5.99
C ASN A 106 -18.94 0.55 -6.40
N VAL A 107 -17.92 1.43 -6.40
CA VAL A 107 -18.04 2.81 -6.89
C VAL A 107 -18.48 2.82 -8.36
N THR A 108 -17.88 1.98 -9.19
CA THR A 108 -18.24 1.89 -10.62
C THR A 108 -19.69 1.41 -10.80
N ALA A 109 -20.13 0.45 -9.99
CA ALA A 109 -21.53 -0.01 -10.00
C ALA A 109 -22.49 1.13 -9.63
N ASN A 110 -22.19 1.87 -8.56
CA ASN A 110 -22.99 3.03 -8.14
C ASN A 110 -23.06 4.10 -9.24
N THR A 111 -21.95 4.40 -9.91
CA THR A 111 -21.92 5.34 -11.05
C THR A 111 -22.88 4.90 -12.17
N ARG A 112 -22.93 3.60 -12.50
CA ARG A 112 -23.87 3.08 -13.50
C ARG A 112 -25.32 3.20 -13.05
N SER A 113 -25.62 2.85 -11.79
CA SER A 113 -26.98 2.97 -11.24
C SER A 113 -27.46 4.42 -11.23
N ILE A 114 -26.59 5.37 -10.88
CA ILE A 114 -26.91 6.80 -10.90
C ILE A 114 -27.20 7.27 -12.33
N ALA A 115 -26.40 6.86 -13.32
CA ALA A 115 -26.64 7.19 -14.72
C ALA A 115 -27.97 6.61 -15.22
N ALA A 116 -28.29 5.37 -14.86
CA ALA A 116 -29.56 4.73 -15.20
C ALA A 116 -30.76 5.47 -14.57
N ASN A 117 -30.68 5.81 -13.29
CA ASN A 117 -31.70 6.59 -12.61
C ASN A 117 -31.90 7.95 -13.28
N LYS A 118 -30.81 8.65 -13.63
CA LYS A 118 -30.88 9.90 -14.38
C LYS A 118 -31.60 9.72 -15.72
N ALA A 119 -31.29 8.68 -16.48
CA ALA A 119 -31.93 8.41 -17.77
C ALA A 119 -33.45 8.17 -17.61
N LEU A 120 -33.87 7.47 -16.56
CA LEU A 120 -35.30 7.28 -16.25
C LEU A 120 -35.99 8.59 -15.88
N LEU A 121 -35.35 9.42 -15.07
CA LEU A 121 -35.88 10.74 -14.70
C LEU A 121 -36.01 11.66 -15.92
N ASP A 122 -35.02 11.65 -16.81
CA ASP A 122 -35.03 12.42 -18.06
C ASP A 122 -36.08 11.88 -19.05
N SER A 123 -36.37 10.58 -19.02
CA SER A 123 -37.39 9.93 -19.85
C SER A 123 -38.81 10.24 -19.39
N GLY A 124 -39.04 10.54 -18.11
CA GLY A 124 -40.36 10.86 -17.58
C GLY A 124 -41.39 9.73 -17.67
N LEU A 125 -42.67 10.07 -17.51
CA LEU A 125 -43.82 9.18 -17.64
C LEU A 125 -44.62 9.54 -18.89
N ASN A 126 -45.05 8.51 -19.63
CA ASN A 126 -45.90 8.67 -20.78
C ASN A 126 -47.38 8.60 -20.39
N PHE A 127 -48.14 9.62 -20.75
CA PHE A 127 -49.58 9.70 -20.58
C PHE A 127 -50.27 9.62 -21.94
N VAL A 128 -51.28 8.77 -22.05
CA VAL A 128 -52.08 8.58 -23.28
C VAL A 128 -53.53 8.95 -23.01
N GLY A 129 -54.15 9.68 -23.93
CA GLY A 129 -55.56 10.05 -23.87
C GLY A 129 -56.35 9.56 -25.08
N ASN A 130 -57.65 9.90 -25.15
CA ASN A 130 -58.51 9.51 -26.28
C ASN A 130 -58.02 10.08 -27.62
N THR A 131 -57.26 11.19 -27.60
CA THR A 131 -56.52 11.72 -28.75
C THR A 131 -55.12 12.15 -28.31
N GLY A 132 -54.10 11.38 -28.71
CA GLY A 132 -52.69 11.73 -28.51
C GLY A 132 -52.06 11.23 -27.21
N ALA A 133 -50.77 11.54 -27.08
CA ALA A 133 -49.93 11.18 -25.94
C ALA A 133 -48.98 12.34 -25.62
N PHE A 134 -48.56 12.43 -24.37
CA PHE A 134 -47.52 13.37 -23.95
C PHE A 134 -46.68 12.77 -22.83
N ASN A 135 -45.49 13.32 -22.61
CA ASN A 135 -44.57 12.89 -21.58
C ASN A 135 -44.46 13.96 -20.49
N ARG A 136 -44.31 13.54 -19.23
CA ARG A 136 -44.01 14.43 -18.10
C ARG A 136 -42.83 13.91 -17.30
N ARG A 137 -41.87 14.79 -17.03
CA ARG A 137 -40.76 14.50 -16.12
C ARG A 137 -41.17 14.76 -14.67
N LEU A 138 -40.40 14.21 -13.72
CA LEU A 138 -40.59 14.47 -12.30
C LEU A 138 -40.49 15.98 -12.02
N GLY A 139 -41.44 16.52 -11.25
CA GLY A 139 -41.51 17.94 -10.91
C GLY A 139 -42.28 18.80 -11.92
N GLU A 140 -42.61 18.27 -13.10
CA GLU A 140 -43.52 18.95 -14.01
C GLU A 140 -44.98 18.75 -13.58
N ILE A 141 -45.79 19.82 -13.70
CA ILE A 141 -47.21 19.77 -13.34
C ILE A 141 -48.05 19.49 -14.59
N THR A 142 -48.94 18.50 -14.48
CA THR A 142 -50.05 18.30 -15.43
C THR A 142 -51.32 18.88 -14.83
N THR A 143 -51.91 19.87 -15.50
CA THR A 143 -53.27 20.33 -15.16
C THR A 143 -54.28 19.46 -15.89
N ILE A 144 -55.24 18.89 -15.15
CA ILE A 144 -56.38 18.16 -15.71
C ILE A 144 -57.61 19.04 -15.49
N SER A 145 -58.32 19.39 -16.57
CA SER A 145 -59.54 20.19 -16.52
C SER A 145 -60.70 19.40 -17.10
N GLY A 146 -61.78 19.27 -16.34
CA GLY A 146 -63.02 18.62 -16.72
C GLY A 146 -64.17 19.62 -16.86
N GLY A 147 -65.00 19.47 -17.89
CA GLY A 147 -66.13 20.37 -18.16
C GLY A 147 -67.49 19.88 -17.66
N LEU A 148 -67.55 18.78 -16.90
CA LEU A 148 -68.81 18.20 -16.45
C LEU A 148 -69.43 19.03 -15.31
N VAL A 149 -70.59 19.62 -15.56
CA VAL A 149 -71.38 20.33 -14.54
C VAL A 149 -71.83 19.40 -13.40
N ALA A 150 -72.06 19.96 -12.20
CA ALA A 150 -72.27 19.20 -10.96
C ALA A 150 -73.36 18.12 -11.03
N ASP A 151 -74.49 18.43 -11.69
CA ASP A 151 -75.67 17.57 -11.71
C ASP A 151 -75.76 16.66 -12.95
N ALA A 152 -74.79 16.74 -13.86
CA ALA A 152 -74.77 15.89 -15.05
C ALA A 152 -74.22 14.48 -14.74
N THR A 153 -74.71 13.47 -15.46
CA THR A 153 -74.25 12.08 -15.30
C THR A 153 -72.82 11.89 -15.80
N ALA A 154 -71.97 11.26 -15.00
CA ALA A 154 -70.60 10.93 -15.39
C ALA A 154 -70.58 9.74 -16.38
N SER A 155 -69.61 9.77 -17.30
CA SER A 155 -69.34 8.71 -18.27
C SER A 155 -67.84 8.61 -18.54
N ASN A 156 -67.40 7.57 -19.23
CA ASN A 156 -66.00 7.45 -19.68
C ASN A 156 -65.55 8.52 -20.68
N LYS A 157 -66.43 9.41 -21.13
CA LYS A 157 -66.12 10.53 -22.04
C LYS A 157 -65.95 11.87 -21.33
N ASN A 158 -66.26 11.97 -20.04
CA ASN A 158 -66.19 13.22 -19.30
C ASN A 158 -65.34 13.08 -18.04
N ILE A 159 -64.77 14.20 -17.61
CA ILE A 159 -64.05 14.32 -16.34
C ILE A 159 -64.77 15.44 -15.57
N ARG A 160 -65.03 15.20 -14.29
CA ARG A 160 -65.47 16.23 -13.34
C ARG A 160 -64.26 16.59 -12.49
N THR A 161 -63.86 17.85 -12.53
CA THR A 161 -62.77 18.41 -11.72
C THR A 161 -63.30 19.56 -10.89
#